data_AF-A0A165YR88-F1
#
_entry.id   AF-A0A165YR88-F1
#
_cell.length_a   1.000
_cell.length_b   1.000
_cell.length_c   1.000
_cell.angle_alpha   90.00
_cell.angle_beta   90.00
_cell.angle_gamma   90.00
#
_symmetry.space_group_name_H-M   'P 1'
#
loop_
_entity.id
_entity.type
_entity.pdbx_description
1 polymer ?
#
loop_
_entity_poly.entity_id
_entity_poly.type
_entity_poly.pdbx_seq_one_letter_code
_entity_poly.pdbx_strand_id
1 'polypeptide(L)'
;MARFPPLPPLRFWDDLFWRAANVAQRERICVHNPETALAMAHAFLDSDATRSTGPKTVIEAFPGPGMLSRALLTLPEDKLGKLIILEDDPRFLPFLEPLAQADPRVTVLPMSGFDWATYTRLTDGILKDVPKLAYDEGVHPNLHFISHIFMTAQHEQFVSQLYRCIPQKSWLFQYGRVPMSLILGEYGYKRIVAGENDMERCKHSVISQIAAETNLALPVDAMAPFTTHFHPIKEQHLAIERRAVSRRIGSPYSAINVIPHQEQLILSDELDAWDFVIRKLFVQKRTAVSQSIGGIAPGAEYLLKYANQNAPEDKQLDASKTPPALSNEEWTRLIREFVNWPFAPEVLILLLGFL
;
A
#
# COMPACT_ATOMS: atom_id res chain seq x y z
N MET A 1 -27.06 -19.13 -13.24
CA MET A 1 -27.41 -19.39 -11.83
C MET A 1 -26.24 -18.95 -10.98
N ALA A 2 -26.46 -18.16 -9.91
CA ALA A 2 -25.36 -17.66 -9.08
C ALA A 2 -24.67 -18.83 -8.35
N ARG A 3 -23.36 -19.00 -8.58
CA ARG A 3 -22.51 -20.02 -7.96
C ARG A 3 -22.41 -19.89 -6.43
N PHE A 4 -22.72 -18.70 -5.91
CA PHE A 4 -22.55 -18.32 -4.51
C PHE A 4 -23.83 -17.69 -3.94
N PRO A 5 -24.07 -17.81 -2.61
CA PRO A 5 -25.15 -17.08 -1.96
C PRO A 5 -25.01 -15.56 -2.21
N PRO A 6 -26.07 -14.89 -2.67
CA PRO A 6 -26.03 -13.46 -2.91
C PRO A 6 -25.84 -12.71 -1.59
N LEU A 7 -25.22 -11.53 -1.65
CA LEU A 7 -25.19 -10.64 -0.51
C LEU A 7 -26.59 -10.09 -0.20
N PRO A 8 -26.88 -9.76 1.07
CA PRO A 8 -28.11 -9.08 1.43
C PRO A 8 -28.29 -7.80 0.62
N PRO A 9 -29.54 -7.41 0.30
CA PRO A 9 -29.81 -6.12 -0.33
C PRO A 9 -29.16 -4.96 0.44
N LEU A 10 -28.62 -3.98 -0.30
CA LEU A 10 -27.83 -2.86 0.25
C LEU A 10 -28.52 -2.13 1.40
N ARG A 11 -29.86 -1.98 1.35
CA ARG A 11 -30.67 -1.35 2.41
C ARG A 11 -30.53 -1.99 3.80
N PHE A 12 -30.00 -3.20 3.90
CA PHE A 12 -29.78 -3.90 5.18
C PHE A 12 -28.33 -3.81 5.67
N TRP A 13 -27.41 -3.25 4.87
CA TRP A 13 -25.98 -3.30 5.18
C TRP A 13 -25.62 -2.48 6.41
N ASP A 14 -26.24 -1.32 6.61
CA ASP A 14 -26.02 -0.53 7.82
C ASP A 14 -26.35 -1.33 9.08
N ASP A 15 -27.49 -2.01 9.10
CA ASP A 15 -27.94 -2.79 10.27
C ASP A 15 -27.04 -4.01 10.52
N LEU A 16 -26.64 -4.70 9.46
CA LEU A 16 -25.84 -5.91 9.55
C LEU A 16 -24.37 -5.63 9.90
N PHE A 17 -23.80 -4.55 9.37
CA PHE A 17 -22.35 -4.35 9.34
C PHE A 17 -21.89 -3.07 10.05
N TRP A 18 -22.73 -2.03 10.24
CA TRP A 18 -22.31 -0.74 10.80
C TRP A 18 -23.06 -0.30 12.08
N ARG A 19 -24.29 -0.77 12.34
CA ARG A 19 -25.10 -0.37 13.50
C ARG A 19 -24.44 -0.73 14.82
N ALA A 20 -23.98 -1.97 14.95
CA ALA A 20 -23.27 -2.47 16.12
C ALA A 20 -21.74 -2.29 16.04
N ALA A 21 -21.23 -1.54 15.05
CA ALA A 21 -19.80 -1.32 14.88
C ALA A 21 -19.22 -0.41 15.97
N ASN A 22 -18.04 -0.78 16.46
CA ASN A 22 -17.18 0.14 17.22
C ASN A 22 -16.62 1.25 16.29
N VAL A 23 -15.93 2.24 16.86
CA VAL A 23 -15.45 3.41 16.10
C VAL A 23 -14.54 3.01 14.93
N ALA A 24 -13.56 2.13 15.15
CA ALA A 24 -12.64 1.68 14.10
C ALA A 24 -13.39 0.90 13.00
N GLN A 25 -14.35 0.07 13.39
CA GLN A 25 -15.19 -0.69 12.47
C GLN A 25 -16.13 0.19 11.64
N ARG A 26 -16.56 1.34 12.17
CA ARG A 26 -17.39 2.31 11.44
C ARG A 26 -16.66 2.99 10.29
N GLU A 27 -15.33 2.92 10.28
CA GLU A 27 -14.46 3.52 9.26
C GLU A 27 -14.11 2.55 8.12
N ARG A 28 -14.56 1.29 8.21
CA ARG A 28 -14.41 0.33 7.12
C ARG A 28 -15.24 0.77 5.93
N ILE A 29 -14.64 0.67 4.75
CA ILE A 29 -15.27 0.98 3.47
C ILE A 29 -15.19 -0.27 2.62
N CYS A 30 -16.31 -0.65 2.03
CA CYS A 30 -16.46 -1.86 1.23
C CYS A 30 -17.03 -1.51 -0.14
N VAL A 31 -16.52 -2.17 -1.18
CA VAL A 31 -17.19 -2.14 -2.49
C VAL A 31 -18.51 -2.91 -2.38
N HIS A 32 -19.60 -2.33 -2.89
CA HIS A 32 -20.92 -2.98 -2.93
C HIS A 32 -21.45 -3.17 -4.34
N ASN A 33 -20.98 -2.37 -5.31
CA ASN A 33 -21.41 -2.49 -6.69
C ASN A 33 -20.76 -3.72 -7.37
N PRO A 34 -21.56 -4.68 -7.88
CA PRO A 34 -21.04 -5.88 -8.53
C PRO A 34 -20.22 -5.60 -9.79
N GLU A 35 -20.63 -4.64 -10.62
CA GLU A 35 -19.95 -4.29 -11.86
C GLU A 35 -18.56 -3.70 -11.59
N THR A 36 -18.45 -2.85 -10.57
CA THR A 36 -17.18 -2.28 -10.10
C THR A 36 -16.28 -3.35 -9.52
N ALA A 37 -16.82 -4.26 -8.69
CA ALA A 37 -16.04 -5.36 -8.14
C ALA A 37 -15.49 -6.28 -9.25
N LEU A 38 -16.28 -6.54 -10.29
CA LEU A 38 -15.85 -7.31 -11.46
C LEU A 38 -14.78 -6.57 -12.27
N ALA A 39 -14.96 -5.28 -12.52
CA ALA A 39 -13.94 -4.46 -13.18
C ALA A 39 -12.62 -4.45 -12.39
N MET A 40 -12.69 -4.33 -11.05
CA MET A 40 -11.52 -4.41 -10.17
C MET A 40 -10.85 -5.79 -10.27
N ALA A 41 -11.61 -6.89 -10.22
CA ALA A 41 -11.07 -8.24 -10.32
C ALA A 41 -10.26 -8.45 -11.61
N HIS A 42 -10.79 -8.01 -12.76
CA HIS A 42 -10.06 -8.05 -14.04
C HIS A 42 -8.84 -7.11 -14.05
N ALA A 43 -8.99 -5.88 -13.58
CA ALA A 43 -7.88 -4.93 -13.53
C ALA A 43 -6.73 -5.38 -12.59
N PHE A 44 -7.06 -6.14 -11.55
CA PHE A 44 -6.08 -6.65 -10.60
C PHE A 44 -5.35 -7.89 -11.11
N LEU A 45 -6.02 -8.83 -11.79
CA LEU A 45 -5.39 -10.11 -12.17
C LEU A 45 -5.13 -10.30 -13.68
N ASP A 46 -5.69 -9.44 -14.53
CA ASP A 46 -5.65 -9.61 -16.00
C ASP A 46 -5.18 -8.36 -16.75
N SER A 47 -4.59 -7.38 -16.05
CA SER A 47 -3.97 -6.21 -16.67
C SER A 47 -2.58 -6.51 -17.21
N ASP A 48 -2.03 -5.66 -18.10
CA ASP A 48 -0.66 -5.76 -18.60
C ASP A 48 0.39 -5.84 -17.48
N ALA A 49 0.15 -5.11 -16.39
CA ALA A 49 1.08 -5.03 -15.26
C ALA A 49 1.04 -6.27 -14.34
N THR A 50 -0.08 -7.00 -14.31
CA THR A 50 -0.33 -8.04 -13.30
C THR A 50 -0.71 -9.40 -13.88
N ARG A 51 -0.99 -9.49 -15.19
CA ARG A 51 -1.33 -10.74 -15.88
C ARG A 51 -0.23 -11.78 -15.66
N SER A 52 -0.66 -13.02 -15.51
CA SER A 52 0.21 -14.18 -15.41
C SER A 52 -0.15 -15.20 -16.46
N THR A 53 0.81 -16.05 -16.83
CA THR A 53 0.62 -17.21 -17.70
C THR A 53 0.04 -18.42 -16.96
N GLY A 54 -0.08 -18.34 -15.63
CA GLY A 54 -0.62 -19.41 -14.80
C GLY A 54 -1.40 -18.90 -13.59
N PRO A 55 -2.08 -19.82 -12.88
CA PRO A 55 -3.02 -19.48 -11.82
C PRO A 55 -2.34 -18.75 -10.67
N LYS A 56 -3.00 -17.70 -10.18
CA LYS A 56 -2.57 -16.95 -8.99
C LYS A 56 -3.20 -17.51 -7.71
N THR A 57 -2.39 -17.57 -6.67
CA THR A 57 -2.81 -17.55 -5.27
C THR A 57 -2.96 -16.10 -4.86
N VAL A 58 -4.18 -15.71 -4.53
CA VAL A 58 -4.54 -14.35 -4.12
C VAL A 58 -4.78 -14.35 -2.62
N ILE A 59 -4.15 -13.41 -1.91
CA ILE A 59 -4.44 -13.11 -0.52
C ILE A 59 -5.28 -11.83 -0.51
N GLU A 60 -6.55 -11.91 -0.14
CA GLU A 60 -7.45 -10.77 -0.02
C GLU A 60 -7.65 -10.41 1.46
N ALA A 61 -7.09 -9.27 1.87
CA ALA A 61 -7.25 -8.72 3.20
C ALA A 61 -8.41 -7.72 3.28
N PHE A 62 -9.16 -7.84 4.37
CA PHE A 62 -10.27 -6.95 4.72
C PHE A 62 -11.37 -6.84 3.64
N PRO A 63 -11.87 -7.95 3.07
CA PRO A 63 -12.87 -7.92 1.99
C PRO A 63 -14.24 -7.35 2.41
N GLY A 64 -14.49 -7.22 3.72
CA GLY A 64 -15.81 -6.87 4.23
C GLY A 64 -16.83 -7.94 3.85
N PRO A 65 -18.02 -7.58 3.34
CA PRO A 65 -19.00 -8.57 2.90
C PRO A 65 -18.52 -9.52 1.78
N GLY A 66 -17.41 -9.19 1.09
CA GLY A 66 -16.84 -10.04 0.05
C GLY A 66 -17.52 -9.88 -1.31
N MET A 67 -17.86 -8.65 -1.70
CA MET A 67 -18.31 -8.38 -3.06
C MET A 67 -17.17 -8.56 -4.07
N LEU A 68 -15.98 -8.04 -3.74
CA LEU A 68 -14.76 -8.28 -4.54
C LEU A 68 -14.37 -9.77 -4.52
N SER A 69 -14.42 -10.44 -3.37
CA SER A 69 -14.17 -11.89 -3.28
C SER A 69 -15.05 -12.69 -4.25
N ARG A 70 -16.36 -12.38 -4.31
CA ARG A 70 -17.30 -13.01 -5.25
C ARG A 70 -16.93 -12.72 -6.70
N ALA A 71 -16.52 -11.49 -7.01
CA ALA A 71 -16.08 -11.10 -8.34
C ALA A 71 -14.77 -11.78 -8.77
N LEU A 72 -13.80 -11.90 -7.86
CA LEU A 72 -12.57 -12.67 -8.11
C LEU A 72 -12.89 -14.13 -8.45
N LEU A 73 -13.86 -14.73 -7.76
CA LEU A 73 -14.24 -16.13 -7.98
C LEU A 73 -14.99 -16.39 -9.30
N THR A 74 -15.46 -15.35 -10.00
CA THR A 74 -15.99 -15.50 -11.36
C THR A 74 -14.88 -15.62 -12.40
N LEU A 75 -13.64 -15.23 -12.06
CA LEU A 75 -12.50 -15.41 -12.94
C LEU A 75 -12.20 -16.90 -13.14
N PRO A 76 -11.78 -17.28 -14.37
CA PRO A 76 -11.45 -18.67 -14.67
C PRO A 76 -10.24 -19.16 -13.87
N GLU A 77 -10.15 -20.49 -13.71
CA GLU A 77 -9.19 -21.14 -12.81
C GLU A 77 -7.72 -20.92 -13.22
N ASP A 78 -7.46 -20.70 -14.51
CA ASP A 78 -6.16 -20.35 -15.05
C ASP A 78 -5.69 -18.93 -14.63
N LYS A 79 -6.62 -18.07 -14.21
CA LYS A 79 -6.33 -16.75 -13.61
C LYS A 79 -6.29 -16.83 -12.09
N LEU A 80 -7.34 -17.39 -11.48
CA LEU A 80 -7.46 -17.55 -10.03
C LEU A 80 -7.44 -19.03 -9.64
N GLY A 81 -6.29 -19.47 -9.12
CA GLY A 81 -6.13 -20.83 -8.59
C GLY A 81 -6.56 -20.96 -7.13
N LYS A 82 -6.28 -19.95 -6.30
CA LYS A 82 -6.60 -19.98 -4.87
C LYS A 82 -6.92 -18.57 -4.36
N LEU A 83 -7.93 -18.44 -3.51
CA LEU A 83 -8.30 -17.19 -2.84
C LEU A 83 -8.24 -17.40 -1.31
N ILE A 84 -7.30 -16.73 -0.66
CA ILE A 84 -7.12 -16.75 0.79
C ILE A 84 -7.68 -15.43 1.33
N ILE A 85 -8.74 -15.51 2.12
CA ILE A 85 -9.44 -14.36 2.67
C ILE A 85 -9.00 -14.14 4.12
N LEU A 86 -8.51 -12.94 4.44
CA LEU A 86 -8.16 -12.51 5.80
C LEU A 86 -9.20 -11.50 6.30
N GLU A 87 -10.08 -11.95 7.19
CA GLU A 87 -11.12 -11.12 7.79
C GLU A 87 -11.21 -11.39 9.29
N ASP A 88 -10.87 -10.41 10.13
CA ASP A 88 -10.91 -10.52 11.59
C ASP A 88 -12.23 -10.07 12.23
N ASP A 89 -13.12 -9.45 11.45
CA ASP A 89 -14.39 -8.99 11.97
C ASP A 89 -15.48 -10.07 11.84
N PRO A 90 -15.99 -10.58 12.99
CA PRO A 90 -16.94 -11.69 13.00
C PRO A 90 -18.28 -11.38 12.32
N ARG A 91 -18.57 -10.11 12.02
CA ARG A 91 -19.82 -9.71 11.35
C ARG A 91 -19.79 -9.99 9.86
N PHE A 92 -18.60 -10.03 9.25
CA PHE A 92 -18.43 -10.33 7.83
C PHE A 92 -18.25 -11.83 7.58
N LEU A 93 -17.70 -12.59 8.54
CA LEU A 93 -17.44 -14.03 8.41
C LEU A 93 -18.66 -14.86 7.95
N PRO A 94 -19.90 -14.66 8.46
CA PRO A 94 -21.08 -15.39 7.98
C PRO A 94 -21.38 -15.22 6.48
N PHE A 95 -20.84 -14.18 5.84
CA PHE A 95 -21.01 -13.91 4.41
C PHE A 95 -19.84 -14.37 3.56
N LEU A 96 -18.72 -14.73 4.18
CA LEU A 96 -17.48 -15.19 3.54
C LEU A 96 -17.33 -16.71 3.66
N GLU A 97 -17.64 -17.30 4.81
CA GLU A 97 -17.57 -18.75 5.04
C GLU A 97 -18.36 -19.59 4.00
N PRO A 98 -19.57 -19.18 3.55
CA PRO A 98 -20.27 -19.90 2.49
C PRO A 98 -19.51 -19.95 1.16
N LEU A 99 -18.58 -19.02 0.90
CA LEU A 99 -17.73 -19.07 -0.29
C LEU A 99 -16.75 -20.24 -0.23
N ALA A 100 -16.15 -20.48 0.94
CA ALA A 100 -15.27 -21.63 1.19
C ALA A 100 -16.01 -22.97 1.12
N GLN A 101 -17.30 -23.00 1.48
CA GLN A 101 -18.13 -24.20 1.34
C GLN A 101 -18.50 -24.48 -0.13
N ALA A 102 -18.63 -23.43 -0.94
CA ALA A 102 -19.09 -23.52 -2.33
C ALA A 102 -17.97 -23.66 -3.37
N ASP A 103 -16.75 -23.23 -3.06
CA ASP A 103 -15.62 -23.27 -4.00
C ASP A 103 -14.33 -23.72 -3.27
N PRO A 104 -13.72 -24.85 -3.69
CA PRO A 104 -12.53 -25.40 -3.04
C PRO A 104 -11.30 -24.49 -3.17
N ARG A 105 -11.32 -23.51 -4.07
CA ARG A 105 -10.24 -22.51 -4.20
C ARG A 105 -10.18 -21.55 -3.02
N VAL A 106 -11.26 -21.44 -2.23
CA VAL A 106 -11.40 -20.42 -1.19
C VAL A 106 -10.96 -20.96 0.18
N THR A 107 -10.16 -20.18 0.88
CA THR A 107 -9.83 -20.40 2.29
C THR A 107 -10.13 -19.13 3.07
N VAL A 108 -11.07 -19.18 4.00
CA VAL A 108 -11.39 -18.04 4.89
C VAL A 108 -10.66 -18.22 6.21
N LEU A 109 -9.89 -17.21 6.61
CA LEU A 109 -9.16 -17.18 7.87
C LEU A 109 -9.67 -16.02 8.73
N PRO A 110 -10.14 -16.29 9.97
CA PRO A 110 -10.59 -15.26 10.90
C PRO A 110 -9.39 -14.53 11.53
N MET A 111 -8.59 -13.86 10.69
CA MET A 111 -7.31 -13.25 11.05
C MET A 111 -7.16 -11.89 10.38
N SER A 112 -6.48 -10.97 11.05
CA SER A 112 -6.30 -9.61 10.55
C SER A 112 -5.22 -9.55 9.49
N GLY A 113 -5.48 -8.86 8.38
CA GLY A 113 -4.45 -8.54 7.39
C GLY A 113 -3.40 -7.54 7.91
N PHE A 114 -3.65 -6.88 9.04
CA PHE A 114 -2.73 -5.93 9.67
C PHE A 114 -1.70 -6.61 10.58
N ASP A 115 -2.04 -7.79 11.13
CA ASP A 115 -1.17 -8.49 12.07
C ASP A 115 -0.07 -9.28 11.34
N TRP A 116 1.19 -8.99 11.65
CA TRP A 116 2.35 -9.69 11.10
C TRP A 116 2.33 -11.19 11.40
N ALA A 117 1.80 -11.61 12.56
CA ALA A 117 1.69 -13.01 12.94
C ALA A 117 0.78 -13.81 11.98
N THR A 118 -0.19 -13.14 11.35
CA THR A 118 -1.02 -13.74 10.30
C THR A 118 -0.17 -14.31 9.18
N TYR A 119 0.82 -13.54 8.73
CA TYR A 119 1.64 -13.94 7.58
C TYR A 119 2.65 -15.01 7.92
N THR A 120 3.18 -15.05 9.14
CA THR A 120 3.99 -16.20 9.62
C THR A 120 3.19 -17.51 9.53
N ARG A 121 1.92 -17.49 9.94
CA ARG A 121 1.05 -18.67 9.81
C ARG A 121 0.76 -19.03 8.35
N LEU A 122 0.60 -18.03 7.47
CA LEU A 122 0.43 -18.27 6.05
C LEU A 122 1.66 -18.92 5.43
N THR A 123 2.87 -18.42 5.73
CA THR A 123 4.13 -18.97 5.20
C THR A 123 4.41 -20.38 5.69
N ASP A 124 4.14 -20.66 6.98
CA ASP A 124 4.42 -21.96 7.59
C ASP A 124 3.37 -23.02 7.26
N GLY A 125 2.31 -22.65 6.54
CA GLY A 125 1.13 -23.48 6.31
C GLY A 125 0.64 -23.43 4.87
N ILE A 126 -0.03 -22.34 4.51
CA ILE A 126 -0.92 -22.23 3.36
C ILE A 126 -0.19 -21.87 2.06
N LEU A 127 0.96 -21.19 2.18
CA LEU A 127 1.78 -20.72 1.06
C LEU A 127 2.99 -21.64 0.79
N LYS A 128 3.04 -22.85 1.37
CA LYS A 128 4.17 -23.78 1.20
C LYS A 128 4.49 -24.11 -0.26
N ASP A 129 3.46 -24.19 -1.09
CA ASP A 129 3.59 -24.55 -2.50
C ASP A 129 3.85 -23.33 -3.40
N VAL A 130 3.91 -22.12 -2.83
CA VAL A 130 4.24 -20.92 -3.58
C VAL A 130 5.76 -20.82 -3.71
N PRO A 131 6.32 -20.85 -4.93
CA PRO A 131 7.76 -20.80 -5.12
C PRO A 131 8.31 -19.43 -4.68
N LYS A 132 9.51 -19.44 -4.11
CA LYS A 132 10.28 -18.21 -3.93
C LYS A 132 11.11 -17.97 -5.19
N LEU A 133 10.91 -16.83 -5.82
CA LEU A 133 11.62 -16.43 -7.03
C LEU A 133 12.69 -15.39 -6.69
N ALA A 134 13.76 -15.37 -7.48
CA ALA A 134 14.71 -14.28 -7.43
C ALA A 134 14.05 -12.98 -7.93
N TYR A 135 14.55 -11.84 -7.44
CA TYR A 135 13.93 -10.54 -7.73
C TYR A 135 14.09 -10.10 -9.20
N ASP A 136 15.05 -10.65 -9.91
CA ASP A 136 15.32 -10.41 -11.32
C ASP A 136 14.53 -11.32 -12.27
N GLU A 137 13.78 -12.31 -11.75
CA GLU A 137 12.90 -13.20 -12.55
C GLU A 137 11.58 -12.53 -12.98
N GLY A 138 11.42 -11.24 -12.73
CA GLY A 138 10.23 -10.46 -13.08
C GLY A 138 9.18 -10.43 -11.98
N VAL A 139 7.98 -9.96 -12.32
CA VAL A 139 6.83 -9.88 -11.39
C VAL A 139 6.36 -11.29 -11.05
N HIS A 140 6.07 -11.54 -9.77
CA HIS A 140 5.70 -12.87 -9.31
C HIS A 140 4.41 -13.36 -10.03
N PRO A 141 4.49 -14.48 -10.78
CA PRO A 141 3.38 -14.94 -11.60
C PRO A 141 2.25 -15.53 -10.74
N ASN A 142 2.56 -16.27 -9.68
CA ASN A 142 1.57 -17.05 -8.92
C ASN A 142 1.12 -16.49 -7.56
N LEU A 143 1.60 -15.34 -7.10
CA LEU A 143 1.22 -14.76 -5.80
C LEU A 143 0.78 -13.31 -6.00
N HIS A 144 -0.30 -12.91 -5.34
CA HIS A 144 -0.83 -11.55 -5.44
C HIS A 144 -1.49 -11.16 -4.11
N PHE A 145 -1.22 -9.96 -3.62
CA PHE A 145 -1.86 -9.43 -2.42
C PHE A 145 -2.90 -8.37 -2.78
N ILE A 146 -4.12 -8.50 -2.29
CA ILE A 146 -5.21 -7.55 -2.49
C ILE A 146 -5.68 -7.04 -1.13
N SER A 147 -5.90 -5.75 -0.96
CA SER A 147 -6.42 -5.22 0.30
C SER A 147 -7.33 -4.01 0.12
N HIS A 148 -8.38 -3.96 0.92
CA HIS A 148 -9.10 -2.72 1.19
C HIS A 148 -8.34 -1.93 2.25
N ILE A 149 -8.13 -0.64 2.00
CA ILE A 149 -7.41 0.29 2.88
C ILE A 149 -8.41 1.34 3.37
N PHE A 150 -8.58 1.39 4.67
CA PHE A 150 -9.50 2.34 5.31
C PHE A 150 -8.84 3.70 5.51
N MET A 151 -9.64 4.76 5.60
CA MET A 151 -9.16 6.14 5.77
C MET A 151 -8.76 6.44 7.22
N THR A 152 -7.91 5.60 7.80
CA THR A 152 -7.47 5.67 9.21
C THR A 152 -5.96 5.82 9.29
N ALA A 153 -5.47 6.45 10.36
CA ALA A 153 -4.02 6.59 10.56
C ALA A 153 -3.30 5.23 10.63
N GLN A 154 -3.95 4.22 11.23
CA GLN A 154 -3.43 2.86 11.29
C GLN A 154 -3.29 2.23 9.90
N HIS A 155 -4.26 2.42 9.01
CA HIS A 155 -4.21 1.87 7.65
C HIS A 155 -3.27 2.68 6.74
N GLU A 156 -3.12 3.99 6.97
CA GLU A 156 -2.03 4.76 6.33
C GLU A 156 -0.65 4.22 6.75
N GLN A 157 -0.47 3.91 8.04
CA GLN A 157 0.76 3.29 8.54
C GLN A 157 0.98 1.89 7.95
N PHE A 158 -0.08 1.08 7.84
CA PHE A 158 -0.02 -0.23 7.21
C PHE A 158 0.51 -0.15 5.78
N VAL A 159 -0.08 0.69 4.92
CA VAL A 159 0.41 0.90 3.54
C VAL A 159 1.87 1.35 3.55
N SER A 160 2.23 2.29 4.42
CA SER A 160 3.61 2.75 4.60
C SER A 160 4.58 1.62 4.98
N GLN A 161 4.14 0.64 5.78
CA GLN A 161 4.92 -0.54 6.12
C GLN A 161 5.04 -1.50 4.94
N LEU A 162 3.97 -1.71 4.16
CA LEU A 162 4.02 -2.57 2.97
C LEU A 162 5.12 -2.13 1.99
N TYR A 163 5.22 -0.82 1.71
CA TYR A 163 6.29 -0.29 0.85
C TYR A 163 7.69 -0.46 1.45
N ARG A 164 7.84 -0.44 2.78
CA ARG A 164 9.13 -0.69 3.46
C ARG A 164 9.58 -2.14 3.39
N CYS A 165 8.63 -3.07 3.37
CA CYS A 165 8.94 -4.49 3.24
C CYS A 165 9.53 -4.84 1.86
N ILE A 166 9.26 -4.04 0.82
CA ILE A 166 9.75 -4.28 -0.55
C ILE A 166 11.29 -4.27 -0.64
N PRO A 167 12.00 -3.18 -0.30
CA PRO A 167 13.46 -3.16 -0.40
C PRO A 167 14.13 -4.11 0.61
N GLN A 168 13.49 -4.35 1.76
CA GLN A 168 13.95 -5.33 2.75
C GLN A 168 13.74 -6.78 2.33
N LYS A 169 12.96 -7.03 1.27
CA LYS A 169 12.54 -8.37 0.82
C LYS A 169 11.92 -9.19 1.97
N SER A 170 11.21 -8.51 2.85
CA SER A 170 10.54 -9.08 4.02
C SER A 170 9.05 -9.32 3.75
N TRP A 171 8.31 -9.89 4.71
CA TRP A 171 6.88 -10.19 4.55
C TRP A 171 6.62 -11.07 3.31
N LEU A 172 5.70 -10.72 2.41
CA LEU A 172 5.43 -11.46 1.17
C LEU A 172 6.51 -11.26 0.11
N PHE A 173 7.31 -10.20 0.22
CA PHE A 173 8.39 -9.93 -0.74
C PHE A 173 9.58 -10.89 -0.60
N GLN A 174 9.59 -11.75 0.42
CA GLN A 174 10.53 -12.87 0.48
C GLN A 174 10.30 -13.91 -0.64
N TYR A 175 9.15 -13.87 -1.32
CA TYR A 175 8.81 -14.76 -2.45
C TYR A 175 9.25 -14.17 -3.80
N GLY A 176 9.80 -12.94 -3.84
CA GLY A 176 10.14 -12.22 -5.06
C GLY A 176 9.31 -10.95 -5.21
N ARG A 177 9.18 -10.44 -6.45
CA ARG A 177 8.43 -9.22 -6.76
C ARG A 177 6.92 -9.46 -6.78
N VAL A 178 6.34 -9.68 -5.61
CA VAL A 178 4.89 -9.92 -5.45
C VAL A 178 4.10 -8.65 -5.78
N PRO A 179 3.20 -8.66 -6.77
CA PRO A 179 2.33 -7.54 -7.04
C PRO A 179 1.28 -7.36 -5.93
N MET A 180 0.91 -6.12 -5.66
CA MET A 180 -0.21 -5.78 -4.78
C MET A 180 -1.27 -4.99 -5.53
N SER A 181 -2.54 -5.16 -5.15
CA SER A 181 -3.63 -4.29 -5.57
C SER A 181 -4.36 -3.73 -4.36
N LEU A 182 -4.47 -2.41 -4.29
CA LEU A 182 -5.02 -1.73 -3.12
C LEU A 182 -6.24 -0.90 -3.51
N ILE A 183 -7.26 -0.95 -2.67
CA ILE A 183 -8.45 -0.08 -2.75
C ILE A 183 -8.35 0.92 -1.61
N LEU A 184 -8.05 2.18 -1.91
CA LEU A 184 -7.73 3.21 -0.92
C LEU A 184 -8.35 4.55 -1.27
N GLY A 185 -8.52 5.43 -0.26
CA GLY A 185 -9.00 6.78 -0.51
C GLY A 185 -8.05 7.57 -1.43
N GLU A 186 -8.61 8.41 -2.30
CA GLU A 186 -7.85 9.19 -3.29
C GLU A 186 -6.76 10.05 -2.65
N TYR A 187 -6.99 10.54 -1.42
CA TYR A 187 -5.98 11.25 -0.63
C TYR A 187 -4.73 10.41 -0.33
N GLY A 188 -4.92 9.13 0.00
CA GLY A 188 -3.82 8.20 0.22
C GLY A 188 -3.06 7.94 -1.08
N TYR A 189 -3.81 7.71 -2.17
CA TYR A 189 -3.22 7.52 -3.50
C TYR A 189 -2.37 8.71 -3.94
N LYS A 190 -2.90 9.95 -3.88
CA LYS A 190 -2.17 11.17 -4.24
C LYS A 190 -0.84 11.31 -3.50
N ARG A 191 -0.78 10.91 -2.23
CA ARG A 191 0.48 10.94 -1.46
C ARG A 191 1.47 9.86 -1.88
N ILE A 192 1.03 8.72 -2.38
CA ILE A 192 1.92 7.66 -2.88
C ILE A 192 2.59 8.12 -4.18
N VAL A 193 1.81 8.69 -5.09
CA VAL A 193 2.27 9.05 -6.45
C VAL A 193 2.76 10.48 -6.59
N ALA A 194 2.65 11.32 -5.55
CA ALA A 194 3.06 12.73 -5.60
C ALA A 194 4.50 12.90 -6.10
N GLY A 195 4.66 13.55 -7.24
CA GLY A 195 5.93 13.84 -7.89
C GLY A 195 6.70 14.97 -7.23
N GLU A 196 7.83 15.33 -7.84
CA GLU A 196 8.63 16.46 -7.39
C GLU A 196 7.80 17.75 -7.38
N ASN A 197 7.92 18.53 -6.30
CA ASN A 197 7.19 19.78 -6.06
C ASN A 197 5.66 19.67 -5.87
N ASP A 198 5.07 18.48 -6.00
CA ASP A 198 3.65 18.29 -5.68
C ASP A 198 3.37 18.65 -4.21
N MET A 199 2.22 19.25 -3.97
CA MET A 199 1.82 19.68 -2.62
C MET A 199 1.70 18.50 -1.65
N GLU A 200 1.30 17.33 -2.18
CA GLU A 200 1.16 16.06 -1.46
C GLU A 200 2.48 15.31 -1.27
N ARG A 201 3.58 15.77 -1.88
CA ARG A 201 4.91 15.15 -1.77
C ARG A 201 5.34 15.12 -0.32
N CYS A 202 5.60 13.92 0.17
CA CYS A 202 5.99 13.67 1.55
C CYS A 202 6.95 12.48 1.63
N LYS A 203 7.41 12.17 2.85
CA LYS A 203 8.22 10.98 3.14
C LYS A 203 7.63 9.70 2.54
N HIS A 204 6.31 9.53 2.59
CA HIS A 204 5.66 8.34 2.07
C HIS A 204 5.83 8.24 0.54
N SER A 205 5.68 9.35 -0.18
CA SER A 205 5.86 9.44 -1.64
C SER A 205 7.24 8.99 -2.09
N VAL A 206 8.29 9.46 -1.39
CA VAL A 206 9.69 9.13 -1.71
C VAL A 206 9.92 7.63 -1.56
N ILE A 207 9.56 7.06 -0.40
CA ILE A 207 9.75 5.63 -0.15
C ILE A 207 8.92 4.77 -1.11
N SER A 208 7.66 5.15 -1.37
CA SER A 208 6.80 4.35 -2.25
C SER A 208 7.30 4.31 -3.69
N GLN A 209 7.70 5.46 -4.25
CA GLN A 209 8.17 5.56 -5.64
C GLN A 209 9.51 4.88 -5.87
N ILE A 210 10.37 4.87 -4.84
CA ILE A 210 11.65 4.17 -4.89
C ILE A 210 11.50 2.67 -4.75
N ALA A 211 10.51 2.22 -3.98
CA ALA A 211 10.27 0.79 -3.78
C ALA A 211 9.52 0.15 -4.95
N ALA A 212 8.55 0.87 -5.54
CA ALA A 212 7.64 0.30 -6.53
C ALA A 212 7.05 1.32 -7.50
N GLU A 213 6.65 0.83 -8.66
CA GLU A 213 5.76 1.52 -9.58
C GLU A 213 4.32 1.39 -9.08
N THR A 214 3.56 2.50 -9.07
CA THR A 214 2.16 2.50 -8.64
C THR A 214 1.29 3.20 -9.67
N ASN A 215 0.32 2.47 -10.21
CA ASN A 215 -0.58 2.97 -11.24
C ASN A 215 -2.04 2.74 -10.85
N LEU A 216 -2.93 3.57 -11.37
CA LEU A 216 -4.38 3.31 -11.30
C LEU A 216 -4.69 2.00 -12.02
N ALA A 217 -5.37 1.09 -11.33
CA ALA A 217 -5.91 -0.13 -11.93
C ALA A 217 -7.19 0.15 -12.73
N LEU A 218 -7.97 1.13 -12.27
CA LEU A 218 -9.15 1.64 -12.95
C LEU A 218 -9.10 3.17 -13.03
N PRO A 219 -9.62 3.80 -14.10
CA PRO A 219 -9.83 5.24 -14.13
C PRO A 219 -10.63 5.71 -12.92
N VAL A 220 -10.28 6.87 -12.36
CA VAL A 220 -10.95 7.42 -11.16
C VAL A 220 -12.46 7.55 -11.37
N ASP A 221 -12.88 7.98 -12.57
CA ASP A 221 -14.29 8.16 -12.91
C ASP A 221 -15.09 6.85 -12.94
N ALA A 222 -14.43 5.70 -13.15
CA ALA A 222 -15.09 4.39 -13.12
C ALA A 222 -15.52 3.96 -11.71
N MET A 223 -15.09 4.71 -10.69
CA MET A 223 -15.39 4.49 -9.28
C MET A 223 -16.07 5.71 -8.64
N ALA A 224 -16.55 6.65 -9.46
CA ALA A 224 -17.27 7.84 -9.05
C ALA A 224 -18.72 7.83 -9.56
N PRO A 225 -19.69 8.34 -8.78
CA PRO A 225 -19.55 8.87 -7.42
C PRO A 225 -19.44 7.76 -6.37
N PHE A 226 -18.81 8.03 -5.23
CA PHE A 226 -18.58 7.05 -4.15
C PHE A 226 -19.82 6.23 -3.79
N THR A 227 -20.99 6.86 -3.68
CA THR A 227 -22.25 6.25 -3.26
C THR A 227 -22.73 5.13 -4.18
N THR A 228 -22.38 5.19 -5.47
CA THR A 228 -22.72 4.15 -6.44
C THR A 228 -21.91 2.88 -6.21
N HIS A 229 -20.68 3.00 -5.69
CA HIS A 229 -19.69 1.93 -5.71
C HIS A 229 -19.33 1.39 -4.32
N PHE A 230 -19.36 2.25 -3.30
CA PHE A 230 -18.85 1.97 -1.96
C PHE A 230 -19.87 2.26 -0.85
N HIS A 231 -19.70 1.52 0.25
CA HIS A 231 -20.53 1.58 1.46
C HIS A 231 -19.60 1.66 2.69
N PRO A 232 -19.95 2.35 3.79
CA PRO A 232 -21.23 3.01 4.07
C PRO A 232 -21.40 4.37 3.41
N ILE A 233 -22.66 4.73 3.16
CA ILE A 233 -23.05 6.08 2.75
C ILE A 233 -23.44 6.82 4.03
N LYS A 234 -22.61 7.77 4.47
CA LYS A 234 -23.01 8.69 5.53
C LYS A 234 -23.65 9.91 4.88
N GLU A 235 -24.91 10.20 5.20
CA GLU A 235 -25.47 11.52 4.94
C GLU A 235 -24.57 12.56 5.63
N GLN A 236 -24.09 13.53 4.86
CA GLN A 236 -23.27 14.63 5.38
C GLN A 236 -24.15 15.52 6.27
N HIS A 237 -24.45 15.08 7.48
CA HIS A 237 -24.91 16.02 8.49
C HIS A 237 -23.75 16.97 8.77
N LEU A 238 -24.03 18.28 8.64
CA LEU A 238 -23.17 19.45 8.86
C LEU A 238 -22.61 19.56 10.30
N ALA A 239 -22.36 18.43 10.98
CA ALA A 239 -21.68 18.39 12.24
C ALA A 239 -20.20 18.71 12.02
N ILE A 240 -19.66 19.53 12.92
CA ILE A 240 -18.30 20.07 12.92
C ILE A 240 -17.29 18.93 13.15
N GLU A 241 -17.03 18.12 12.12
CA GLU A 241 -15.98 17.12 12.16
C GLU A 241 -14.63 17.81 11.91
N ARG A 242 -13.71 17.72 12.87
CA ARG A 242 -12.35 18.30 12.80
C ARG A 242 -11.43 17.62 11.77
N ARG A 243 -11.87 16.55 11.10
CA ARG A 243 -11.06 15.84 10.09
C ARG A 243 -11.10 16.57 8.75
N ALA A 244 -9.95 16.61 8.07
CA ALA A 244 -9.85 17.08 6.69
C ALA A 244 -10.91 16.38 5.82
N VAL A 245 -11.58 17.15 4.95
CA VAL A 245 -12.69 16.66 4.11
C VAL A 245 -12.27 15.43 3.30
N SER A 246 -11.02 15.39 2.84
CA SER A 246 -10.42 14.30 2.06
C SER A 246 -10.16 13.00 2.83
N ARG A 247 -10.44 12.95 4.14
CA ARG A 247 -10.29 11.77 5.01
C ARG A 247 -11.61 11.31 5.63
N ARG A 248 -12.74 11.72 5.05
CA ARG A 248 -14.09 11.38 5.52
C ARG A 248 -14.71 10.29 4.67
N ILE A 249 -15.57 9.48 5.28
CA ILE A 249 -16.41 8.52 4.56
C ILE A 249 -17.23 9.27 3.51
N GLY A 250 -17.34 8.71 2.31
CA GLY A 250 -17.94 9.38 1.15
C GLY A 250 -16.92 10.10 0.27
N SER A 251 -15.66 10.25 0.69
CA SER A 251 -14.60 10.74 -0.18
C SER A 251 -14.31 9.73 -1.30
N PRO A 252 -13.88 10.18 -2.49
CA PRO A 252 -13.53 9.28 -3.59
C PRO A 252 -12.45 8.25 -3.20
N TYR A 253 -12.56 7.08 -3.83
CA TYR A 253 -11.65 5.96 -3.67
C TYR A 253 -10.99 5.63 -5.01
N SER A 254 -9.81 5.04 -4.93
CA SER A 254 -9.01 4.60 -6.06
C SER A 254 -8.65 3.12 -5.91
N ALA A 255 -8.63 2.41 -7.03
CA ALA A 255 -8.07 1.08 -7.17
C ALA A 255 -6.71 1.21 -7.85
N ILE A 256 -5.67 0.67 -7.23
CA ILE A 256 -4.29 0.79 -7.73
C ILE A 256 -3.61 -0.58 -7.82
N ASN A 257 -2.67 -0.69 -8.74
CA ASN A 257 -1.70 -1.78 -8.81
C ASN A 257 -0.33 -1.25 -8.40
N VAL A 258 0.35 -2.00 -7.54
CA VAL A 258 1.69 -1.70 -7.02
C VAL A 258 2.62 -2.83 -7.44
N ILE A 259 3.63 -2.49 -8.23
CA ILE A 259 4.60 -3.44 -8.79
C ILE A 259 5.98 -3.09 -8.24
N PRO A 260 6.57 -3.94 -7.37
CA PRO A 260 7.94 -3.74 -6.90
C PRO A 260 8.91 -3.54 -8.05
N HIS A 261 9.81 -2.55 -7.94
CA HIS A 261 10.88 -2.37 -8.92
C HIS A 261 11.83 -3.56 -8.90
N GLN A 262 12.40 -3.88 -10.06
CA GLN A 262 13.43 -4.91 -10.15
C GLN A 262 14.69 -4.48 -9.40
N GLU A 263 15.15 -3.28 -9.71
CA GLU A 263 16.29 -2.65 -9.05
C GLU A 263 15.78 -1.79 -7.91
N GLN A 264 16.19 -2.13 -6.69
CA GLN A 264 15.85 -1.37 -5.48
C GLN A 264 16.99 -0.39 -5.19
N LEU A 265 16.67 0.90 -5.07
CA LEU A 265 17.68 1.91 -4.72
C LEU A 265 18.03 1.90 -3.23
N ILE A 266 17.06 1.52 -2.38
CA ILE A 266 17.22 1.30 -0.95
C ILE A 266 17.81 -0.10 -0.76
N LEU A 267 19.02 -0.19 -0.19
CA LEU A 267 19.57 -1.48 0.22
C LEU A 267 18.94 -1.95 1.54
N SER A 268 18.99 -3.26 1.79
CA SER A 268 18.25 -3.90 2.90
C SER A 268 18.56 -3.35 4.30
N ASP A 269 19.79 -2.84 4.49
CA ASP A 269 20.32 -2.28 5.74
C ASP A 269 20.29 -0.74 5.78
N GLU A 270 19.87 -0.07 4.70
CA GLU A 270 19.86 1.39 4.63
C GLU A 270 18.53 2.02 5.05
N LEU A 271 17.47 1.22 5.26
CA LEU A 271 16.12 1.77 5.45
C LEU A 271 16.02 2.72 6.65
N ASP A 272 16.76 2.48 7.72
CA ASP A 272 16.81 3.36 8.89
C ASP A 272 17.46 4.70 8.57
N ALA A 273 18.53 4.70 7.76
CA ALA A 273 19.17 5.92 7.25
C ALA A 273 18.22 6.71 6.34
N TRP A 274 17.52 6.03 5.44
CA TRP A 274 16.47 6.62 4.62
C TRP A 274 15.39 7.28 5.47
N ASP A 275 14.87 6.56 6.45
CA ASP A 275 13.80 7.05 7.32
C ASP A 275 14.25 8.23 8.20
N PHE A 276 15.49 8.23 8.65
CA PHE A 276 16.10 9.30 9.46
C PHE A 276 16.33 10.57 8.64
N VAL A 277 17.08 10.48 7.53
CA VAL A 277 17.46 11.62 6.69
C VAL A 277 16.22 12.29 6.09
N ILE A 278 15.31 11.51 5.50
CA ILE A 278 14.07 12.05 4.91
C ILE A 278 13.23 12.72 6.00
N ARG A 279 13.04 12.08 7.16
CA ARG A 279 12.25 12.69 8.25
C ARG A 279 12.85 14.03 8.67
N LYS A 280 14.17 14.11 8.87
CA LYS A 280 14.86 15.33 9.29
C LYS A 280 14.70 16.46 8.28
N LEU A 281 14.92 16.18 7.00
CA LEU A 281 14.81 17.21 5.97
C LEU A 281 13.36 17.66 5.74
N PHE A 282 12.39 16.75 5.78
CA PHE A 282 10.97 17.11 5.63
C PHE A 282 10.39 17.93 6.81
N VAL A 283 11.07 18.02 7.96
CA VAL A 283 10.70 19.00 9.01
C VAL A 283 10.77 20.42 8.47
N GLN A 284 11.79 20.73 7.67
CA GLN A 284 11.98 22.02 7.01
C GLN A 284 11.71 21.92 5.51
N LYS A 285 10.59 21.30 5.11
CA LYS A 285 10.27 21.01 3.69
C LYS A 285 10.24 22.21 2.73
N ARG A 286 10.23 23.45 3.22
CA ARG A 286 10.25 24.68 2.41
C ARG A 286 11.62 25.33 2.32
N THR A 287 12.60 24.80 3.05
CA THR A 287 13.97 25.30 3.11
C THR A 287 14.84 24.49 2.15
N ALA A 288 15.76 25.14 1.46
CA ALA A 288 16.71 24.45 0.58
C ALA A 288 17.55 23.43 1.36
N VAL A 289 17.96 22.34 0.71
CA VAL A 289 18.76 21.28 1.35
C VAL A 289 20.09 21.84 1.86
N SER A 290 20.74 22.70 1.07
CA SER A 290 21.94 23.47 1.45
C SER A 290 21.83 24.23 2.77
N GLN A 291 20.63 24.66 3.15
CA GLN A 291 20.38 25.43 4.37
C GLN A 291 19.85 24.58 5.53
N SER A 292 19.25 23.43 5.24
CA SER A 292 18.59 22.57 6.23
C SER A 292 19.40 21.32 6.60
N ILE A 293 20.42 20.96 5.82
CA ILE A 293 21.17 19.71 5.99
C ILE A 293 21.89 19.61 7.33
N GLY A 294 22.35 20.72 7.91
CA GLY A 294 22.96 20.76 9.24
C GLY A 294 22.03 20.27 10.36
N GLY A 295 20.71 20.23 10.12
CA GLY A 295 19.72 19.68 11.05
C GLY A 295 19.72 18.14 11.16
N ILE A 296 20.42 17.44 10.27
CA ILE A 296 20.58 15.98 10.32
C ILE A 296 21.49 15.61 11.50
N ALA A 297 22.71 16.13 11.49
CA ALA A 297 23.74 15.95 12.52
C ALA A 297 24.85 17.02 12.35
N PRO A 298 25.65 17.31 13.39
CA PRO A 298 26.78 18.23 13.27
C PRO A 298 27.77 17.83 12.16
N GLY A 299 28.05 18.73 11.23
CA GLY A 299 28.97 18.48 10.11
C GLY A 299 28.32 17.82 8.88
N ALA A 300 26.99 17.65 8.86
CA ALA A 300 26.27 17.08 7.72
C ALA A 300 26.40 17.93 6.43
N GLU A 301 26.85 19.18 6.51
CA GLU A 301 27.13 20.04 5.36
C GLU A 301 28.17 19.43 4.41
N TYR A 302 29.10 18.62 4.93
CA TYR A 302 30.10 17.93 4.11
C TYR A 302 29.50 16.86 3.20
N LEU A 303 28.33 16.31 3.53
CA LEU A 303 27.64 15.31 2.71
C LEU A 303 27.33 15.84 1.31
N LEU A 304 26.99 17.13 1.18
CA LEU A 304 26.73 17.75 -0.13
C LEU A 304 27.98 17.77 -1.00
N LYS A 305 29.14 18.02 -0.39
CA LYS A 305 30.41 18.02 -1.09
C LYS A 305 30.74 16.60 -1.56
N TYR A 306 30.59 15.60 -0.70
CA TYR A 306 30.89 14.21 -1.03
C TYR A 306 29.94 13.66 -2.11
N ALA A 307 28.64 13.98 -2.03
CA ALA A 307 27.64 13.52 -2.99
C ALA A 307 27.93 13.96 -4.43
N ASN A 308 28.57 15.11 -4.60
CA ASN A 308 28.90 15.67 -5.91
C ASN A 308 30.34 15.40 -6.36
N GLN A 309 31.25 15.03 -5.45
CA GLN A 309 32.69 14.96 -5.74
C GLN A 309 33.05 13.98 -6.87
N ASN A 310 32.30 12.89 -7.03
CA ASN A 310 32.53 11.88 -8.08
C ASN A 310 31.30 11.66 -8.97
N ALA A 311 30.32 12.57 -8.94
CA ALA A 311 29.12 12.48 -9.74
C ALA A 311 29.30 13.22 -11.08
N PRO A 312 28.94 12.59 -12.23
CA PRO A 312 28.75 13.30 -13.49
C PRO A 312 27.84 14.51 -13.30
N GLU A 313 28.08 15.59 -14.05
CA GLU A 313 27.38 16.88 -13.89
C GLU A 313 25.84 16.74 -13.97
N ASP A 314 25.36 15.88 -14.88
CA ASP A 314 23.94 15.56 -15.06
C ASP A 314 23.32 14.75 -13.92
N LYS A 315 24.14 14.24 -13.00
CA LYS A 315 23.72 13.43 -11.84
C LYS A 315 24.14 14.02 -10.51
N GLN A 316 24.58 15.28 -10.47
CA GLN A 316 24.89 15.95 -9.23
C GLN A 316 23.61 16.26 -8.45
N LEU A 317 23.74 16.22 -7.12
CA LEU A 317 22.73 16.70 -6.19
C LEU A 317 22.65 18.23 -6.27
N ASP A 318 21.49 18.75 -6.66
CA ASP A 318 21.22 20.18 -6.59
C ASP A 318 20.74 20.55 -5.17
N ALA A 319 21.68 20.99 -4.34
CA ALA A 319 21.39 21.39 -2.96
C ALA A 319 20.57 22.69 -2.83
N SER A 320 20.28 23.39 -3.93
CA SER A 320 19.38 24.56 -3.92
C SER A 320 17.91 24.14 -3.86
N LYS A 321 17.60 22.90 -4.26
CA LYS A 321 16.26 22.30 -4.17
C LYS A 321 15.80 22.17 -2.73
N THR A 322 14.48 22.22 -2.55
CA THR A 322 13.82 21.85 -1.30
C THR A 322 13.63 20.33 -1.24
N PRO A 323 13.41 19.72 -0.07
CA PRO A 323 13.21 18.27 0.04
C PRO A 323 12.10 17.70 -0.88
N PRO A 324 10.94 18.36 -1.06
CA PRO A 324 9.93 17.91 -2.03
C PRO A 324 10.37 17.98 -3.50
N ALA A 325 11.38 18.80 -3.82
CA ALA A 325 11.89 18.99 -5.18
C ALA A 325 13.01 18.03 -5.55
N LEU A 326 13.54 17.26 -4.59
CA LEU A 326 14.58 16.25 -4.85
C LEU A 326 14.00 15.04 -5.58
N SER A 327 14.70 14.64 -6.64
CA SER A 327 14.49 13.39 -7.36
C SER A 327 14.90 12.17 -6.52
N ASN A 328 14.46 10.99 -6.94
CA ASN A 328 14.75 9.74 -6.24
C ASN A 328 16.25 9.39 -6.29
N GLU A 329 16.93 9.74 -7.38
CA GLU A 329 18.36 9.58 -7.57
C GLU A 329 19.16 10.53 -6.67
N GLU A 330 18.71 11.78 -6.54
CA GLU A 330 19.29 12.75 -5.62
C GLU A 330 19.16 12.31 -4.16
N TRP A 331 17.98 11.82 -3.77
CA TRP A 331 17.78 11.21 -2.45
C TRP A 331 18.73 10.05 -2.21
N THR A 332 18.83 9.14 -3.17
CA THR A 332 19.69 7.95 -3.09
C THR A 332 21.15 8.33 -2.88
N ARG A 333 21.64 9.32 -3.63
CA ARG A 333 23.02 9.82 -3.49
C ARG A 333 23.27 10.39 -2.11
N LEU A 334 22.41 11.32 -1.67
CA LEU A 334 22.56 11.95 -0.37
C LEU A 334 22.59 10.93 0.77
N ILE A 335 21.71 9.92 0.70
CA ILE A 335 21.60 8.91 1.75
C ILE A 335 22.78 7.93 1.73
N ARG A 336 23.28 7.55 0.55
CA ARG A 336 24.51 6.72 0.46
C ARG A 336 25.73 7.44 1.04
N GLU A 337 25.86 8.74 0.82
CA GLU A 337 26.91 9.51 1.47
C GLU A 337 26.72 9.54 2.99
N PHE A 338 25.48 9.67 3.47
CA PHE A 338 25.18 9.59 4.89
C PHE A 338 25.54 8.23 5.49
N VAL A 339 25.22 7.13 4.81
CA VAL A 339 25.55 5.75 5.27
C VAL A 339 27.06 5.54 5.33
N ASN A 340 27.80 6.06 4.37
CA ASN A 340 29.26 5.94 4.32
C ASN A 340 29.99 6.99 5.19
N TRP A 341 29.26 7.90 5.84
CA TRP A 341 29.86 8.98 6.59
C TRP A 341 30.38 8.48 7.94
N PRO A 342 31.70 8.55 8.22
CA PRO A 342 32.29 8.01 9.46
C PRO A 342 31.83 8.74 10.73
N PHE A 343 31.17 9.90 10.60
CA PHE A 343 30.62 10.66 11.71
C PHE A 343 29.08 10.59 11.77
N ALA A 344 28.45 9.72 10.96
CA ALA A 344 27.03 9.49 11.03
C ALA A 344 26.62 9.01 12.44
N PRO A 345 25.53 9.53 13.01
CA PRO A 345 25.06 9.07 14.31
C PRO A 345 24.76 7.57 14.32
N GLU A 346 25.41 6.81 15.21
CA GLU A 346 25.25 5.35 15.29
C GLU A 346 23.84 4.92 15.72
N VAL A 347 23.14 5.76 16.49
CA VAL A 347 21.79 5.44 17.00
C VAL A 347 20.72 6.31 16.35
N LEU A 348 20.36 5.93 15.12
CA LEU A 348 19.33 6.62 14.33
C LEU A 348 17.93 6.51 14.96
N ILE A 349 17.66 5.44 15.71
CA ILE A 349 16.35 5.12 16.30
C ILE A 349 16.06 5.93 17.57
N LEU A 350 17.03 6.13 18.48
CA LEU A 350 16.81 6.85 19.75
C LEU A 350 16.68 8.37 19.56
N LEU A 351 17.27 8.92 18.50
CA LEU A 351 17.12 10.33 18.13
C LEU A 351 15.72 10.68 17.60
N LEU A 352 14.85 9.68 17.38
CA LEU A 352 13.45 9.87 16.93
C LEU A 352 12.50 10.29 18.07
N GLY A 353 12.90 10.16 19.34
CA GLY A 353 12.08 10.45 20.52
C GLY A 353 12.17 11.87 21.07
N PHE A 354 13.05 12.72 20.53
CA PHE A 354 13.31 14.07 21.04
C PHE A 354 12.88 15.22 20.10
N LEU A 355 12.13 14.94 19.03
CA LEU A 355 11.63 15.97 18.09
C LEU A 355 10.19 15.72 17.62
#